data_AF-A0A352FFB2-F1
#
_entry.id   AF-A0A352FFB2-F1
#
_cell.length_a   1.000
_cell.length_b   1.000
_cell.length_c   1.000
_cell.angle_alpha   90.00
_cell.angle_beta   90.00
_cell.angle_gamma   90.00
#
_symmetry.space_group_name_H-M   'P 1'
#
loop_
_entity.id
_entity.type
_entity.pdbx_description
1 polymer ?
#
loop_
_entity_poly.entity_id
_entity_poly.type
_entity_poly.pdbx_seq_one_letter_code
_entity_poly.pdbx_strand_id
1 'polypeptide(L)'
;MKNVESSYWISIGLVTTILAVAIWIVFGFIIPEMYPRILPFFLAVVVVLTATGQVLLTRAVRKDPKKFNSWYLIYKSIKMLIIMTFMLVYILVNRKNGISFLASVFVIYLTYMIFEAGALNRAARKESGN
;
A
#
# COMPACT_ATOMS: atom_id res chain seq x y z
N MET A 1 22.82 5.06 6.28
CA MET A 1 21.50 4.44 6.04
C MET A 1 20.35 5.00 6.89
N LYS A 2 20.59 5.52 8.12
CA LYS A 2 19.55 6.06 9.03
C LYS A 2 18.60 7.11 8.40
N ASN A 3 19.13 7.98 7.53
CA ASN A 3 18.34 9.05 6.90
C ASN A 3 17.38 8.55 5.79
N VAL A 4 17.65 7.39 5.18
CA VAL A 4 16.80 6.83 4.10
C VAL A 4 15.59 6.13 4.68
N GLU A 5 15.79 5.35 5.76
CA GLU A 5 14.68 4.72 6.47
C GLU A 5 13.77 5.79 7.08
N SER A 6 14.32 6.84 7.70
CA SER A 6 13.52 7.95 8.25
C SER A 6 12.69 8.68 7.19
N SER A 7 13.26 8.95 6.00
CA SER A 7 12.54 9.62 4.92
C SER A 7 11.40 8.75 4.35
N TYR A 8 11.58 7.42 4.33
CA TYR A 8 10.54 6.49 3.92
C TYR A 8 9.34 6.50 4.88
N TRP A 9 9.58 6.42 6.19
CA TRP A 9 8.51 6.44 7.21
C TRP A 9 7.71 7.75 7.20
N ILE A 10 8.37 8.88 6.92
CA ILE A 10 7.68 10.16 6.73
C ILE A 10 6.84 10.14 5.45
N SER A 11 7.40 9.63 4.35
CA SER A 11 6.71 9.60 3.06
C SER A 11 5.48 8.68 3.07
N ILE A 12 5.58 7.49 3.69
CA ILE A 12 4.43 6.58 3.84
C ILE A 12 3.37 7.21 4.75
N GLY A 13 3.77 7.88 5.84
CA GLY A 13 2.85 8.60 6.72
C GLY A 13 2.10 9.73 6.00
N LEU A 14 2.80 10.51 5.17
CA LEU A 14 2.21 11.56 4.34
C LEU A 14 1.23 10.99 3.31
N VAL A 15 1.60 9.95 2.56
CA VAL A 15 0.71 9.29 1.59
C VAL A 15 -0.54 8.74 2.29
N THR A 16 -0.35 8.10 3.44
CA THR A 16 -1.45 7.57 4.27
C THR A 16 -2.39 8.69 4.71
N THR A 17 -1.83 9.81 5.18
CA THR A 17 -2.60 10.95 5.66
C THR A 17 -3.38 11.61 4.52
N ILE A 18 -2.76 11.83 3.36
CA ILE A 18 -3.42 12.38 2.18
C ILE A 18 -4.58 11.49 1.74
N LEU A 19 -4.37 10.17 1.69
CA LEU A 19 -5.43 9.21 1.35
C LEU A 19 -6.55 9.20 2.39
N ALA A 20 -6.22 9.24 3.69
CA ALA A 20 -7.22 9.27 4.75
C ALA A 20 -8.09 10.55 4.68
N VAL A 21 -7.46 11.71 4.44
CA VAL A 21 -8.17 12.98 4.24
C VAL A 21 -9.02 12.94 2.97
N ALA A 22 -8.50 12.42 1.86
CA ALA A 22 -9.25 12.29 0.62
C ALA A 22 -10.49 11.39 0.79
N ILE A 23 -10.34 10.24 1.44
CA ILE A 23 -11.45 9.33 1.76
C ILE A 23 -12.47 10.05 2.64
N TRP A 24 -12.01 10.76 3.68
CA TRP A 24 -12.89 11.50 4.57
C TRP A 24 -13.67 12.62 3.85
N ILE A 25 -13.04 13.34 2.93
CA ILE A 25 -13.71 14.40 2.14
C ILE A 25 -14.74 13.78 1.19
N VAL A 26 -14.34 12.78 0.40
CA VAL A 26 -15.20 12.14 -0.61
C VAL A 26 -16.43 11.52 0.03
N PHE A 27 -16.25 10.76 1.12
CA PHE A 27 -17.36 10.07 1.77
C PHE A 27 -18.03 10.88 2.88
N GLY A 28 -17.42 11.96 3.37
CA GLY A 28 -18.06 12.87 4.32
C GLY A 28 -18.99 13.86 3.63
N PHE A 29 -18.61 14.36 2.44
CA PHE A 29 -19.29 15.48 1.80
C PHE A 29 -19.87 15.17 0.42
N ILE A 30 -19.25 14.29 -0.37
CA ILE A 30 -19.66 14.06 -1.76
C ILE A 30 -20.65 12.89 -1.86
N ILE A 31 -20.34 11.76 -1.21
CA ILE A 31 -21.14 10.52 -1.34
C ILE A 31 -21.28 9.77 0.01
N PRO A 32 -21.98 10.35 1.01
CA PRO A 32 -22.08 9.78 2.36
C PRO A 32 -22.82 8.45 2.43
N GLU A 33 -23.83 8.23 1.58
CA GLU A 33 -24.61 6.99 1.55
C GLU A 33 -23.80 5.77 1.12
N MET A 34 -22.69 5.99 0.41
CA MET A 34 -21.83 4.93 -0.11
C MET A 34 -20.61 4.65 0.76
N TYR A 35 -20.50 5.24 1.96
CA TYR A 35 -19.32 5.05 2.81
C TYR A 35 -19.17 3.59 3.27
N PRO A 36 -18.15 2.87 2.80
CA PRO A 36 -17.86 1.54 3.30
C PRO A 36 -17.18 1.71 4.66
N ARG A 37 -17.90 1.37 5.75
CA ARG A 37 -17.39 1.48 7.12
C ARG A 37 -16.07 0.71 7.34
N ILE A 38 -15.76 -0.28 6.49
CA ILE A 38 -14.52 -1.07 6.53
C ILE A 38 -13.30 -0.34 5.93
N LEU A 39 -13.48 0.76 5.18
CA LEU A 39 -12.39 1.41 4.45
C LEU A 39 -11.19 1.81 5.32
N PRO A 40 -11.38 2.41 6.53
CA PRO A 40 -10.25 2.73 7.40
C PRO A 40 -9.43 1.50 7.79
N PHE A 41 -10.10 0.37 8.02
CA PHE A 41 -9.45 -0.90 8.33
C PHE A 41 -8.66 -1.43 7.13
N PHE A 42 -9.24 -1.36 5.92
CA PHE A 42 -8.53 -1.73 4.69
C PHE A 42 -7.28 -0.86 4.47
N LEU A 43 -7.40 0.45 4.68
CA LEU A 43 -6.26 1.38 4.57
C LEU A 43 -5.16 1.01 5.57
N ALA A 44 -5.50 0.67 6.82
CA ALA A 44 -4.54 0.18 7.80
C ALA A 44 -3.84 -1.11 7.35
N VAL A 45 -4.59 -2.07 6.79
CA VAL A 45 -4.01 -3.30 6.22
C VAL A 45 -3.00 -2.98 5.11
N VAL A 46 -3.34 -2.07 4.19
CA VAL A 46 -2.42 -1.68 3.10
C VAL A 46 -1.16 -1.00 3.63
N VAL A 47 -1.27 -0.15 4.66
CA VAL A 47 -0.11 0.47 5.34
C VAL A 47 0.79 -0.61 5.93
N VAL A 48 0.22 -1.56 6.69
CA VAL A 48 0.98 -2.64 7.33
C VAL A 48 1.67 -3.52 6.29
N LEU A 49 0.98 -3.91 5.22
CA LEU A 49 1.58 -4.69 4.14
C LEU A 49 2.75 -3.93 3.49
N THR A 50 2.56 -2.64 3.21
CA THR A 50 3.58 -1.76 2.62
C THR A 50 4.81 -1.63 3.52
N ALA A 51 4.61 -1.36 4.82
CA ALA A 51 5.69 -1.27 5.79
C ALA A 51 6.44 -2.59 5.94
N THR A 52 5.72 -3.71 6.01
CA THR A 52 6.30 -5.06 6.09
C THR A 52 7.12 -5.37 4.84
N GLY A 53 6.60 -5.01 3.65
CA GLY A 53 7.30 -5.14 2.38
C GLY A 53 8.64 -4.41 2.38
N GLN A 54 8.67 -3.16 2.86
CA GLN A 54 9.91 -2.40 2.94
C GLN A 54 10.94 -3.09 3.83
N VAL A 55 10.54 -3.57 5.01
CA VAL A 55 11.44 -4.27 5.93
C VAL A 55 11.96 -5.57 5.32
N LEU A 56 11.07 -6.37 4.72
CA LEU A 56 11.44 -7.63 4.07
C LEU A 56 12.42 -7.41 2.91
N LEU A 57 12.11 -6.46 2.03
CA LEU A 57 12.93 -6.18 0.85
C LEU A 57 14.28 -5.58 1.21
N THR A 58 14.34 -4.66 2.18
CA THR A 58 15.62 -4.08 2.64
C THR A 58 16.52 -5.16 3.26
N ARG A 59 15.94 -6.11 4.02
CA ARG A 59 16.68 -7.26 4.55
C ARG A 59 17.14 -8.22 3.46
N ALA A 60 16.32 -8.44 2.44
CA ALA A 60 16.65 -9.30 1.30
C ALA A 60 17.82 -8.74 0.47
N VAL A 61 17.82 -7.43 0.18
CA VAL A 61 18.93 -6.76 -0.53
C VAL A 61 20.24 -6.92 0.23
N ARG A 62 20.24 -6.70 1.56
CA ARG A 62 21.47 -6.81 2.37
C ARG A 62 22.04 -8.23 2.43
N LYS A 63 21.20 -9.26 2.39
CA LYS A 63 21.64 -10.65 2.48
C LYS A 63 22.09 -11.23 1.13
N ASP A 64 21.32 -10.98 0.07
CA ASP A 64 21.57 -11.57 -1.24
C ASP A 64 20.94 -10.70 -2.35
N PRO A 65 21.67 -9.69 -2.87
CA PRO A 65 21.17 -8.77 -3.89
C PRO A 65 20.67 -9.49 -5.15
N LYS A 66 21.26 -10.66 -5.47
CA LYS A 66 20.87 -11.47 -6.64
C LYS A 66 19.48 -12.06 -6.51
N LYS A 67 18.97 -12.27 -5.28
CA LYS A 67 17.63 -12.79 -5.00
C LYS A 67 16.59 -11.71 -4.74
N PHE A 68 16.97 -10.44 -4.77
CA PHE A 68 16.05 -9.33 -4.54
C PHE A 68 14.83 -9.37 -5.47
N ASN A 69 15.04 -9.63 -6.76
CA ASN A 69 13.96 -9.66 -7.74
C ASN A 69 12.93 -10.76 -7.42
N SER A 70 13.40 -11.95 -6.99
CA SER A 70 12.51 -13.04 -6.57
C SER A 70 11.71 -12.66 -5.32
N TRP A 71 12.36 -12.09 -4.29
CA TRP A 71 11.67 -11.63 -3.08
C TRP A 71 10.68 -10.51 -3.35
N TYR A 72 11.00 -9.59 -4.26
CA TYR A 72 10.11 -8.53 -4.71
C TYR A 72 8.85 -9.07 -5.37
N LEU A 73 9.01 -10.01 -6.31
CA LEU A 73 7.88 -10.68 -6.96
C LEU A 73 7.00 -11.42 -5.96
N ILE A 74 7.60 -12.23 -5.07
CA ILE A 74 6.87 -12.98 -4.03
C ILE A 74 6.07 -12.03 -3.15
N TYR A 75 6.69 -10.95 -2.67
CA TYR A 75 6.02 -9.95 -1.85
C TYR A 75 4.82 -9.31 -2.58
N LYS A 76 5.03 -8.86 -3.83
CA LYS A 76 3.96 -8.24 -4.63
C LYS A 76 2.80 -9.20 -4.87
N SER A 77 3.09 -10.46 -5.19
CA SER A 77 2.08 -11.51 -5.38
C SER A 77 1.29 -11.78 -4.10
N ILE A 78 1.96 -11.94 -2.96
CA ILE A 78 1.28 -12.16 -1.67
C ILE A 78 0.41 -10.96 -1.30
N LYS A 79 0.92 -9.73 -1.45
CA LYS A 79 0.16 -8.51 -1.19
C LYS A 79 -1.09 -8.43 -2.06
N MET A 80 -0.95 -8.72 -3.36
CA MET A 80 -2.07 -8.73 -4.30
C MET A 80 -3.13 -9.78 -3.92
N LEU A 81 -2.71 -10.99 -3.57
CA LEU A 81 -3.62 -12.05 -3.11
C LEU A 81 -4.39 -11.63 -1.86
N ILE A 82 -3.70 -11.07 -0.85
CA ILE A 82 -4.34 -10.59 0.39
C ILE A 82 -5.41 -9.54 0.07
N ILE A 83 -5.08 -8.56 -0.79
CA ILE A 83 -6.01 -7.50 -1.19
C ILE A 83 -7.21 -8.09 -1.95
N MET A 84 -6.98 -8.99 -2.90
CA MET A 84 -8.04 -9.65 -3.66
C MET A 84 -8.97 -10.47 -2.76
N THR A 85 -8.43 -11.24 -1.82
CA THR A 85 -9.23 -12.00 -0.86
C THR A 85 -10.09 -11.05 -0.02
N PHE A 86 -9.52 -9.94 0.45
CA PHE A 86 -10.26 -8.95 1.22
C PHE A 86 -11.41 -8.33 0.42
N MET A 87 -11.16 -8.03 -0.87
CA MET A 87 -12.17 -7.52 -1.79
C MET A 87 -13.31 -8.50 -2.01
N LEU A 88 -12.98 -9.77 -2.30
CA LEU A 88 -13.98 -10.82 -2.53
C LEU A 88 -14.84 -11.04 -1.29
N VAL A 89 -14.22 -11.18 -0.12
CA VAL A 89 -14.94 -11.36 1.15
C VAL A 89 -15.89 -10.20 1.41
N TYR A 90 -15.43 -8.95 1.23
CA TYR A 90 -16.28 -7.79 1.46
C TYR A 90 -17.49 -7.73 0.51
N ILE A 91 -17.27 -7.94 -0.80
CA ILE A 91 -18.34 -7.88 -1.81
C ILE A 91 -19.39 -8.98 -1.55
N LEU A 92 -18.95 -10.18 -1.13
CA LEU A 92 -19.85 -11.28 -0.81
C LEU A 92 -20.73 -10.96 0.40
N VAL A 93 -20.17 -10.32 1.43
CA VAL A 93 -20.91 -9.93 2.65
C VAL A 93 -21.80 -8.71 2.41
N ASN A 94 -21.35 -7.75 1.61
CA ASN A 94 -21.99 -6.44 1.51
C ASN A 94 -22.10 -5.95 0.05
N ARG A 95 -23.00 -6.59 -0.70
CA ARG A 95 -23.20 -6.33 -2.14
C ARG A 95 -23.64 -4.90 -2.45
N LYS A 96 -24.42 -4.26 -1.57
CA LYS A 96 -25.02 -2.94 -1.81
C LYS A 96 -23.98 -1.84 -2.05
N ASN A 97 -22.87 -1.88 -1.31
CA ASN A 97 -21.79 -0.89 -1.41
C ASN A 97 -20.50 -1.48 -2.03
N GLY A 98 -20.60 -2.63 -2.70
CA GLY A 98 -19.45 -3.36 -3.23
C GLY A 98 -18.65 -2.57 -4.26
N ILE A 99 -19.32 -1.85 -5.16
CA ILE A 99 -18.70 -1.07 -6.24
C ILE A 99 -17.89 0.10 -5.68
N SER A 100 -18.45 0.89 -4.76
CA SER A 100 -17.75 2.03 -4.15
C SER A 100 -16.54 1.61 -3.32
N PHE A 101 -16.66 0.46 -2.64
CA PHE A 101 -15.53 -0.14 -1.95
C PHE A 101 -14.44 -0.58 -2.94
N LEU A 102 -14.79 -1.29 -4.01
CA LEU A 102 -13.88 -1.68 -5.09
C LEU A 102 -13.12 -0.50 -5.67
N ALA A 103 -13.83 0.58 -6.03
CA ALA A 103 -13.22 1.79 -6.59
C ALA A 103 -12.24 2.43 -5.60
N SER A 104 -12.63 2.52 -4.33
CA SER A 104 -11.77 3.08 -3.27
C SER A 104 -10.52 2.22 -3.04
N VAL A 105 -10.68 0.90 -2.97
CA VAL A 105 -9.58 -0.05 -2.85
C VAL A 105 -8.62 0.07 -4.03
N PHE A 106 -9.16 0.19 -5.24
CA PHE A 106 -8.36 0.34 -6.46
C PHE A 106 -7.50 1.61 -6.41
N VAL A 107 -8.09 2.76 -6.02
CA VAL A 107 -7.35 4.02 -5.87
C VAL A 107 -6.25 3.88 -4.81
N ILE A 108 -6.59 3.37 -3.62
CA ILE A 108 -5.62 3.13 -2.55
C ILE A 108 -4.48 2.23 -3.06
N TYR A 109 -4.82 1.11 -3.67
CA TYR A 109 -3.84 0.16 -4.20
C TYR A 109 -2.89 0.79 -5.22
N LEU A 110 -3.41 1.53 -6.19
CA LEU A 110 -2.59 2.21 -7.20
C LEU A 110 -1.66 3.25 -6.57
N THR A 111 -2.16 4.07 -5.65
CA THR A 111 -1.35 5.07 -4.95
C THR A 111 -0.18 4.40 -4.21
N TYR A 112 -0.45 3.33 -3.47
CA TYR A 112 0.59 2.58 -2.76
C TYR A 112 1.55 1.84 -3.71
N MET A 113 1.05 1.34 -4.85
CA MET A 113 1.89 0.68 -5.85
C MET A 113 2.92 1.65 -6.44
N ILE A 114 2.47 2.86 -6.84
CA ILE A 114 3.33 3.91 -7.37
C ILE A 114 4.34 4.36 -6.30
N PHE A 115 3.87 4.57 -5.07
CA PHE A 115 4.72 4.93 -3.95
C PHE A 115 5.84 3.90 -3.71
N GLU A 116 5.50 2.61 -3.65
CA GLU A 116 6.46 1.52 -3.46
C GLU A 116 7.49 1.46 -4.59
N ALA A 117 7.06 1.54 -5.85
CA ALA A 117 7.97 1.52 -6.99
C ALA A 117 8.94 2.71 -6.96
N GLY A 118 8.44 3.92 -6.63
CA GLY A 118 9.27 5.12 -6.47
C GLY A 118 10.25 5.02 -5.29
N ALA A 119 9.80 4.49 -4.15
CA ALA A 119 10.68 4.26 -2.99
C ALA A 119 11.81 3.28 -3.30
N LEU A 120 11.50 2.19 -4.00
CA LEU A 120 12.46 1.17 -4.39
C LEU A 120 13.51 1.71 -5.37
N ASN A 121 13.07 2.44 -6.40
CA ASN A 121 13.97 3.07 -7.37
C ASN A 121 14.92 4.08 -6.72
N ARG A 122 14.43 4.86 -5.74
CA ARG A 122 15.27 5.78 -4.95
C ARG A 122 16.29 5.04 -4.10
N ALA A 123 15.92 3.91 -3.51
CA ALA A 123 16.84 3.07 -2.75
C ALA A 123 17.93 2.47 -3.66
N ALA A 124 17.55 1.91 -4.82
CA ALA A 124 18.47 1.31 -5.77
C ALA A 124 19.49 2.31 -6.35
N ARG A 125 19.05 3.50 -6.78
CA ARG A 125 19.95 4.54 -7.32
C ARG A 125 21.00 5.02 -6.32
N LYS A 126 20.69 4.98 -5.02
CA LYS A 126 21.60 5.43 -3.97
C LYS A 126 22.67 4.39 -3.64
N GLU A 127 22.42 3.11 -3.90
CA GLU A 127 23.42 2.05 -3.74
C GLU A 127 24.35 1.95 -4.96
N SER A 128 23.92 2.33 -6.16
CA SER A 128 24.77 2.31 -7.37
C SER A 128 25.65 3.54 -7.57
N GLY A 129 25.41 4.63 -6.84
CA GLY A 129 26.15 5.90 -6.94
C GLY A 129 27.22 6.08 -5.86
N ASN A 130 27.62 5.01 -5.19
CA ASN A 130 28.57 4.96 -4.09
C ASN A 130 29.56 3.80 -4.34
#